data_AF-A0A2G9N9H8-F1
#
_entry.id   AF-A0A2G9N9H8-F1
#
_cell.length_a   1.000
_cell.length_b   1.000
_cell.length_c   1.000
_cell.angle_alpha   90.00
_cell.angle_beta   90.00
_cell.angle_gamma   90.00
#
_symmetry.space_group_name_H-M   'P 1'
#
loop_
_entity.id
_entity.type
_entity.pdbx_description
1 polymer ?
#
loop_
_entity_poly.entity_id
_entity_poly.type
_entity_poly.pdbx_seq_one_letter_code
_entity_poly.pdbx_strand_id
1 'polypeptide(L)'
;FIASKFIKTEINQELISKLAILHDVFKMIAITDFGTGHHDDATLTDQQKTFWQGMKLKHPSCYEGQLAYEIFKDEFPELAIALKNVSNPRNTEPSWEELIVHYADVRVFKNNVVTFDERWHYLRERYPREDGVWEACREFQYDLELKLFQHLPFTPEQLKQEMEKNE
;
A
#
# COMPACT_ATOMS: atom_id res chain seq x y z
N PHE A 1 -3.33 -10.60 -10.19
CA PHE A 1 -2.74 -11.94 -10.24
C PHE A 1 -3.04 -12.75 -8.99
N ILE A 2 -2.52 -12.39 -7.80
CA ILE A 2 -2.74 -13.14 -6.54
C ILE A 2 -4.22 -13.46 -6.29
N ALA A 3 -5.08 -12.45 -6.36
CA ALA A 3 -6.52 -12.60 -6.11
C ALA A 3 -7.20 -13.64 -7.02
N SER A 4 -6.76 -13.82 -8.26
CA SER A 4 -7.35 -14.78 -9.19
C SER A 4 -6.84 -16.22 -9.01
N LYS A 5 -5.76 -16.42 -8.24
CA LYS A 5 -5.20 -17.72 -7.89
C LYS A 5 -5.51 -18.13 -6.45
N PHE A 6 -6.21 -17.28 -5.71
CA PHE A 6 -6.56 -17.53 -4.31
C PHE A 6 -7.59 -18.66 -4.22
N ILE A 7 -7.27 -19.71 -3.47
CA ILE A 7 -8.04 -20.96 -3.43
C ILE A 7 -9.39 -20.80 -2.71
N LYS A 8 -9.54 -19.75 -1.88
CA LYS A 8 -10.80 -19.46 -1.18
C LYS A 8 -11.82 -18.81 -2.12
N THR A 9 -13.05 -19.30 -2.07
CA THR A 9 -14.08 -19.08 -3.10
C THR A 9 -14.79 -17.73 -3.08
N GLU A 10 -14.52 -16.85 -2.10
CA GLU A 10 -15.17 -15.54 -2.01
C GLU A 10 -14.13 -14.46 -1.72
N ILE A 11 -13.57 -13.88 -2.79
CA ILE A 11 -12.79 -12.65 -2.74
C ILE A 11 -13.32 -11.68 -3.79
N ASN A 12 -13.51 -10.43 -3.40
CA ASN A 12 -13.92 -9.37 -4.30
C ASN A 12 -12.72 -8.83 -5.11
N GLN A 13 -12.47 -9.44 -6.27
CA GLN A 13 -11.38 -9.04 -7.16
C GLN A 13 -11.53 -7.60 -7.68
N GLU A 14 -12.76 -7.11 -7.84
CA GLU A 14 -13.03 -5.74 -8.28
C GLU A 14 -12.63 -4.74 -7.20
N LEU A 15 -12.96 -5.01 -5.93
CA LEU A 15 -12.54 -4.19 -4.80
C LEU A 15 -11.01 -4.17 -4.68
N ILE A 16 -10.34 -5.33 -4.79
CA ILE A 16 -8.86 -5.40 -4.78
C ILE A 16 -8.25 -4.53 -5.87
N SER A 17 -8.80 -4.60 -7.09
CA SER A 17 -8.31 -3.80 -8.21
C SER A 17 -8.43 -2.30 -7.92
N LYS A 18 -9.60 -1.85 -7.42
CA LYS A 18 -9.83 -0.45 -7.04
C LYS A 18 -8.91 0.00 -5.91
N LEU A 19 -8.74 -0.83 -4.88
CA LEU A 19 -7.84 -0.56 -3.76
C LEU A 19 -6.39 -0.45 -4.21
N ALA A 20 -5.90 -1.38 -5.04
CA ALA A 20 -4.54 -1.35 -5.54
C ALA A 20 -4.24 -0.06 -6.31
N ILE A 21 -5.20 0.46 -7.08
CA ILE A 21 -5.06 1.72 -7.81
C ILE A 21 -5.10 2.94 -6.88
N LEU A 22 -5.99 2.92 -5.87
CA LEU A 22 -6.35 4.13 -5.11
C LEU A 22 -5.70 4.24 -3.73
N HIS A 23 -5.09 3.18 -3.17
CA HIS A 23 -4.58 3.18 -1.79
C HIS A 23 -3.64 4.35 -1.48
N ASP A 24 -2.83 4.76 -2.46
CA ASP A 24 -1.85 5.83 -2.34
C ASP A 24 -2.25 7.13 -3.07
N VAL A 25 -3.49 7.24 -3.56
CA VAL A 25 -3.96 8.39 -4.39
C VAL A 25 -3.76 9.74 -3.68
N PHE A 26 -3.80 9.75 -2.35
CA PHE A 26 -3.60 10.94 -1.53
C PHE A 26 -2.26 10.97 -0.77
N LYS A 27 -1.27 10.13 -1.11
CA LYS A 27 0.03 10.06 -0.40
C LYS A 27 0.72 11.42 -0.28
N MET A 28 0.48 12.33 -1.22
CA MET A 28 1.08 13.67 -1.22
C MET A 28 0.76 14.49 0.04
N ILE A 29 -0.34 14.22 0.75
CA ILE A 29 -0.65 14.95 2.00
C ILE A 29 0.20 14.47 3.17
N ALA A 30 0.64 13.20 3.14
CA ALA A 30 1.43 12.57 4.18
C ALA A 30 2.94 12.85 4.01
N ILE A 31 3.40 13.06 2.78
CA ILE A 31 4.80 13.41 2.50
C ILE A 31 5.03 14.89 2.85
N THR A 32 6.06 15.15 3.66
CA THR A 32 6.36 16.48 4.19
C THR A 32 7.54 17.18 3.53
N ASP A 33 8.33 16.46 2.75
CA ASP A 33 9.68 16.87 2.33
C ASP A 33 9.93 16.68 0.82
N PHE A 34 8.90 16.72 -0.04
CA PHE A 34 9.13 16.59 -1.50
C PHE A 34 10.22 17.53 -2.04
N GLY A 35 11.17 16.97 -2.79
CA GLY A 35 12.31 17.67 -3.37
C GLY A 35 13.41 17.99 -2.35
N THR A 36 13.31 17.46 -1.14
CA THR A 36 14.27 17.64 -0.03
C THR A 36 14.34 16.37 0.81
N GLY A 37 15.28 16.31 1.77
CA GLY A 37 15.31 15.25 2.78
C GLY A 37 15.34 13.85 2.19
N HIS A 38 14.36 13.01 2.56
CA HIS A 38 14.25 11.62 2.10
C HIS A 38 13.58 11.52 0.73
N HIS A 39 13.01 12.61 0.21
CA HIS A 39 12.30 12.72 -1.07
C HIS A 39 13.01 13.70 -2.03
N ASP A 40 14.33 13.78 -1.97
CA ASP A 40 15.17 14.71 -2.75
C ASP A 40 15.15 14.44 -4.27
N ASP A 41 14.91 13.20 -4.68
CA ASP A 41 14.71 12.77 -6.06
C ASP A 41 13.39 13.29 -6.68
N ALA A 42 12.43 13.77 -5.88
CA ALA A 42 11.15 14.25 -6.38
C ALA A 42 11.29 15.63 -7.03
N THR A 43 11.09 15.70 -8.35
CA THR A 43 11.05 16.96 -9.09
C THR A 43 9.61 17.44 -9.25
N LEU A 44 9.26 18.56 -8.62
CA LEU A 44 7.93 19.18 -8.71
C LEU A 44 7.98 20.48 -9.51
N THR A 45 6.99 20.69 -10.38
CA THR A 45 6.72 22.01 -10.99
C THR A 45 6.19 22.99 -9.95
N ASP A 46 6.25 24.30 -10.23
CA ASP A 46 5.72 25.32 -9.30
C ASP A 46 4.21 25.17 -9.07
N GLN A 47 3.47 24.73 -10.09
CA GLN A 47 2.05 24.42 -9.97
C GLN A 47 1.81 23.23 -9.03
N GLN A 48 2.61 22.16 -9.14
CA GLN A 48 2.51 21.00 -8.24
C GLN A 48 2.89 21.36 -6.81
N LYS A 49 3.93 22.18 -6.61
CA LYS A 49 4.32 22.68 -5.28
C LYS A 49 3.18 23.49 -4.63
N THR A 50 2.60 24.41 -5.40
CA THR A 50 1.47 25.24 -4.94
C THR A 50 0.27 24.37 -4.57
N PHE A 51 -0.07 23.39 -5.42
CA PHE A 51 -1.16 22.46 -5.14
C PHE A 51 -0.90 21.64 -3.87
N TRP A 52 0.30 21.06 -3.74
CA TRP A 52 0.70 20.27 -2.57
C TRP A 52 0.61 21.07 -1.28
N GLN A 53 1.16 22.28 -1.26
CA GLN A 53 1.10 23.18 -0.10
C GLN A 53 -0.36 23.53 0.26
N GLY A 54 -1.19 23.82 -0.74
CA GLY A 54 -2.62 24.07 -0.54
C GLY A 54 -3.36 22.87 0.05
N MET A 55 -3.08 21.66 -0.44
CA MET A 55 -3.68 20.42 0.09
C MET A 55 -3.29 20.18 1.55
N LYS A 56 -2.01 20.36 1.89
CA LYS A 56 -1.55 20.22 3.28
C LYS A 56 -2.17 21.25 4.22
N LEU A 57 -2.35 22.49 3.76
CA LEU A 57 -3.01 23.53 4.55
C LEU A 57 -4.49 23.22 4.80
N LYS A 58 -5.18 22.69 3.78
CA LYS A 58 -6.60 22.34 3.86
C LYS A 58 -6.86 21.09 4.72
N HIS A 59 -5.92 20.16 4.75
CA HIS A 59 -6.03 18.88 5.44
C HIS A 59 -4.87 18.68 6.44
N PRO A 60 -4.76 19.52 7.48
CA PRO A 60 -3.67 19.43 8.43
C PRO A 60 -3.74 18.11 9.20
N SER A 61 -2.58 17.45 9.38
CA SER A 61 -2.44 16.21 10.14
C SER A 61 -3.32 15.04 9.66
N CYS A 62 -3.77 15.09 8.40
CA CYS A 62 -4.54 14.02 7.79
C CYS A 62 -3.62 13.02 7.08
N TYR A 63 -3.88 11.73 7.25
CA TYR A 63 -3.23 10.66 6.49
C TYR A 63 -4.04 10.34 5.23
N GLU A 64 -3.38 9.83 4.20
CA GLU A 64 -3.94 9.57 2.87
C GLU A 64 -5.21 8.73 2.91
N GLY A 65 -5.25 7.66 3.71
CA GLY A 65 -6.43 6.80 3.86
C GLY A 65 -7.61 7.50 4.54
N GLN A 66 -7.34 8.42 5.48
CA GLN A 66 -8.40 9.22 6.10
C GLN A 66 -8.97 10.23 5.10
N LEU A 67 -8.14 10.87 4.27
CA LEU A 67 -8.65 11.75 3.22
C LEU A 67 -9.43 10.95 2.16
N ALA A 68 -8.95 9.77 1.78
CA ALA A 68 -9.67 8.89 0.86
C ALA A 68 -11.07 8.56 1.38
N TYR A 69 -11.19 8.23 2.66
CA TYR A 69 -12.49 8.01 3.30
C TYR A 69 -13.40 9.23 3.19
N GLU A 70 -12.92 10.41 3.59
CA GLU A 70 -13.74 11.62 3.56
C GLU A 70 -14.24 11.99 2.16
N ILE A 71 -13.43 11.72 1.12
CA ILE A 71 -13.80 12.00 -0.27
C ILE A 71 -14.81 10.99 -0.83
N PHE A 72 -14.65 9.69 -0.53
CA PHE A 72 -15.43 8.64 -1.19
C PHE A 72 -16.62 8.11 -0.38
N LYS A 73 -16.73 8.41 0.92
CA LYS A 73 -17.71 7.76 1.82
C LYS A 73 -19.17 7.90 1.41
N ASP A 74 -19.55 8.98 0.75
CA ASP A 74 -20.96 9.26 0.42
C ASP A 74 -21.40 8.51 -0.85
N GLU A 75 -20.52 8.38 -1.85
CA GLU A 75 -20.81 7.70 -3.12
C GLU A 75 -20.37 6.23 -3.13
N PHE A 76 -19.27 5.90 -2.45
CA PHE A 76 -18.62 4.58 -2.46
C PHE A 76 -18.22 4.14 -1.03
N PRO A 77 -19.18 3.91 -0.12
CA PRO A 77 -18.90 3.69 1.30
C PRO A 77 -18.01 2.46 1.58
N GLU A 78 -18.22 1.35 0.88
CA GLU A 78 -17.41 0.13 1.03
C GLU A 78 -15.94 0.38 0.64
N LEU A 79 -15.72 1.00 -0.52
CA LEU A 79 -14.38 1.37 -1.00
C LEU A 79 -13.71 2.38 -0.05
N ALA A 80 -14.46 3.36 0.43
CA ALA A 80 -13.96 4.38 1.34
C ALA A 80 -13.44 3.78 2.65
N ILE A 81 -14.19 2.82 3.23
CA ILE A 81 -13.79 2.09 4.43
C ILE A 81 -12.52 1.27 4.15
N ALA A 82 -12.50 0.53 3.05
CA ALA A 82 -11.35 -0.31 2.70
C ALA A 82 -10.09 0.52 2.43
N LEU A 83 -10.19 1.68 1.76
CA LEU A 83 -9.08 2.62 1.55
C LEU A 83 -8.55 3.21 2.86
N LYS A 84 -9.44 3.46 3.82
CA LYS A 84 -9.03 3.90 5.16
C LYS A 84 -8.21 2.85 5.90
N ASN A 85 -8.52 1.58 5.65
CA ASN A 85 -8.08 0.45 6.45
C ASN A 85 -6.89 -0.31 5.87
N VAL A 86 -6.72 -0.33 4.54
CA VAL A 86 -5.75 -1.18 3.81
C VAL A 86 -4.29 -1.05 4.30
N SER A 87 -3.89 0.13 4.76
CA SER A 87 -2.54 0.38 5.30
C SER A 87 -2.59 0.97 6.71
N ASN A 88 -3.71 0.79 7.41
CA ASN A 88 -3.87 1.28 8.77
C ASN A 88 -3.36 0.25 9.78
N PRO A 89 -2.25 0.50 10.49
CA PRO A 89 -1.71 -0.45 11.47
C PRO A 89 -2.62 -0.67 12.68
N ARG A 90 -3.66 0.16 12.86
CA ARG A 90 -4.67 0.00 13.91
C ARG A 90 -5.85 -0.86 13.50
N ASN A 91 -5.90 -1.32 12.24
CA ASN A 91 -6.93 -2.25 11.80
C ASN A 91 -6.59 -3.66 12.32
N THR A 92 -7.30 -4.11 13.35
CA THR A 92 -7.06 -5.42 13.98
C THR A 92 -7.73 -6.59 13.25
N GLU A 93 -8.67 -6.31 12.35
CA GLU A 93 -9.45 -7.32 11.63
C GLU A 93 -9.52 -7.01 10.13
N PRO A 94 -8.36 -6.96 9.43
CA PRO A 94 -8.34 -6.63 8.02
C PRO A 94 -9.00 -7.71 7.16
N SER A 95 -9.71 -7.28 6.12
CA SER A 95 -10.29 -8.18 5.13
C SER A 95 -9.21 -8.84 4.27
N TRP A 96 -9.55 -9.92 3.56
CA TRP A 96 -8.60 -10.53 2.62
C TRP A 96 -8.24 -9.59 1.48
N GLU A 97 -9.18 -8.77 1.02
CA GLU A 97 -8.96 -7.76 0.00
C GLU A 97 -7.93 -6.72 0.44
N GLU A 98 -8.07 -6.23 1.68
CA GLU A 98 -7.11 -5.29 2.29
C GLU A 98 -5.74 -5.94 2.44
N LEU A 99 -5.69 -7.16 2.97
CA LEU A 99 -4.44 -7.91 3.18
C LEU A 99 -3.69 -8.20 1.88
N ILE A 100 -4.40 -8.57 0.80
CA ILE A 100 -3.79 -8.84 -0.50
C ILE A 100 -3.17 -7.56 -1.08
N VAL A 101 -3.85 -6.41 -0.97
CA VAL A 101 -3.33 -5.14 -1.46
C VAL A 101 -2.15 -4.67 -0.62
N HIS A 102 -2.23 -4.79 0.70
CA HIS A 102 -1.15 -4.45 1.61
C HIS A 102 0.13 -5.26 1.33
N TYR A 103 -0.03 -6.56 1.08
CA TYR A 103 1.08 -7.42 0.66
C TYR A 103 1.64 -7.01 -0.71
N ALA A 104 0.76 -6.69 -1.67
CA ALA A 104 1.19 -6.27 -3.01
C ALA A 104 1.97 -4.94 -2.99
N ASP A 105 1.59 -3.96 -2.18
CA ASP A 105 2.29 -2.67 -2.04
C ASP A 105 3.76 -2.84 -1.58
N VAL A 106 4.02 -3.85 -0.75
CA VAL A 106 5.38 -4.17 -0.29
C VAL A 106 6.13 -5.05 -1.28
N ARG A 107 5.46 -5.89 -2.06
CA ARG A 107 6.13 -6.77 -3.04
C ARG A 107 6.29 -6.17 -4.43
N VAL A 108 5.59 -5.10 -4.75
CA VAL A 108 5.70 -4.40 -6.04
C VAL A 108 6.47 -3.10 -5.85
N PHE A 109 7.61 -3.01 -6.51
CA PHE A 109 8.38 -1.76 -6.57
C PHE A 109 8.46 -1.28 -8.01
N LYS A 110 7.81 -0.12 -8.26
CA LYS A 110 7.60 0.43 -9.61
C LYS A 110 6.85 -0.61 -10.47
N ASN A 111 7.53 -1.21 -11.44
CA ASN A 111 6.95 -2.18 -12.37
C ASN A 111 7.45 -3.61 -12.12
N ASN A 112 8.16 -3.87 -11.02
CA ASN A 112 8.76 -5.16 -10.75
C ASN A 112 8.24 -5.75 -9.44
N VAL A 113 8.04 -7.07 -9.44
CA VAL A 113 7.93 -7.84 -8.19
C VAL A 113 9.34 -7.99 -7.62
N VAL A 114 9.53 -7.50 -6.40
CA VAL A 114 10.79 -7.54 -5.65
C VAL A 114 10.70 -8.49 -4.47
N THR A 115 11.85 -8.86 -3.91
CA THR A 115 11.90 -9.58 -2.64
C THR A 115 11.55 -8.65 -1.48
N PHE A 116 11.14 -9.24 -0.36
CA PHE A 116 10.85 -8.47 0.84
C PHE A 116 12.09 -7.69 1.32
N ASP A 117 13.26 -8.33 1.40
CA ASP A 117 14.49 -7.67 1.88
C ASP A 117 14.92 -6.48 0.99
N GLU A 118 14.77 -6.60 -0.34
CA GLU A 118 15.04 -5.48 -1.27
C GLU A 118 14.09 -4.30 -1.02
N ARG A 119 12.78 -4.55 -0.90
CA ARG A 119 11.81 -3.49 -0.61
C ARG A 119 12.08 -2.87 0.76
N TRP A 120 12.41 -3.71 1.73
CA TRP A 120 12.58 -3.33 3.12
C TRP A 120 13.69 -2.29 3.30
N HIS A 121 14.82 -2.48 2.64
CA HIS A 121 15.92 -1.53 2.66
C HIS A 121 15.48 -0.15 2.16
N TYR A 122 14.80 -0.12 1.00
CA TYR A 122 14.26 1.11 0.43
C TYR A 122 13.26 1.80 1.38
N LEU A 123 12.31 1.05 1.95
CA LEU A 123 11.26 1.61 2.80
C LEU A 123 11.87 2.26 4.06
N ARG A 124 12.86 1.63 4.69
CA ARG A 124 13.57 2.17 5.87
C ARG A 124 14.28 3.47 5.59
N GLU A 125 14.94 3.57 4.44
CA GLU A 125 15.64 4.78 4.02
C GLU A 125 14.67 5.90 3.63
N ARG A 126 13.61 5.55 2.90
CA ARG A 126 12.64 6.51 2.34
C ARG A 126 11.68 7.08 3.39
N TYR A 127 11.32 6.29 4.39
CA TYR A 127 10.30 6.65 5.37
C TYR A 127 10.80 6.43 6.80
N PRO A 128 11.72 7.25 7.33
CA PRO A 128 12.22 7.06 8.69
C PRO A 128 11.06 6.98 9.71
N ARG A 129 11.23 6.11 10.70
CA ARG A 129 10.28 5.83 11.79
C ARG A 129 11.06 5.73 13.10
N GLU A 130 10.33 5.77 14.20
CA GLU A 130 10.86 5.50 15.54
C GLU A 130 11.42 4.07 15.64
N ASP A 131 12.35 3.86 16.57
CA ASP A 131 12.99 2.57 16.80
C ASP A 131 11.95 1.46 17.09
N GLY A 132 12.15 0.27 16.51
CA GLY A 132 11.27 -0.88 16.70
C GLY A 132 10.03 -0.91 15.80
N VAL A 133 9.61 0.22 15.23
CA VAL A 133 8.45 0.26 14.32
C VAL A 133 8.71 -0.57 13.08
N TRP A 134 9.91 -0.46 12.53
CA TRP A 134 10.29 -1.23 11.36
C TRP A 134 10.30 -2.73 11.70
N GLU A 135 10.95 -3.15 12.77
CA GLU A 135 11.01 -4.54 13.18
C GLU A 135 9.60 -5.15 13.34
N ALA A 136 8.66 -4.44 13.96
CA ALA A 136 7.26 -4.87 14.06
C ALA A 136 6.56 -4.97 12.69
N CYS A 137 6.76 -3.98 11.81
CA CYS A 137 6.23 -4.03 10.45
C CYS A 137 6.82 -5.20 9.63
N ARG A 138 8.08 -5.59 9.89
CA ARG A 138 8.73 -6.73 9.25
C ARG A 138 8.12 -8.04 9.68
N GLU A 139 7.95 -8.23 10.99
CA GLU A 139 7.31 -9.42 11.55
C GLU A 139 5.88 -9.57 11.01
N PHE A 140 5.09 -8.50 11.04
CA PHE A 140 3.73 -8.49 10.49
C PHE A 140 3.71 -8.92 9.02
N GLN A 141 4.65 -8.43 8.20
CA GLN A 141 4.69 -8.76 6.78
C GLN A 141 5.10 -10.22 6.51
N TYR A 142 6.02 -10.78 7.29
CA TYR A 142 6.33 -12.21 7.20
C TYR A 142 5.14 -13.08 7.60
N ASP A 143 4.46 -12.74 8.69
CA ASP A 143 3.26 -13.47 9.13
C ASP A 143 2.14 -13.38 8.09
N LEU A 144 1.96 -12.21 7.48
CA LEU A 144 1.03 -12.00 6.39
C LEU A 144 1.39 -12.85 5.17
N GLU A 145 2.65 -12.86 4.75
CA GLU A 145 3.10 -13.66 3.61
C GLU A 145 2.85 -15.16 3.85
N LEU A 146 3.23 -15.69 5.02
CA LEU A 146 2.96 -17.08 5.40
C LEU A 146 1.46 -17.39 5.37
N LYS A 147 0.64 -16.52 5.96
CA LYS A 147 -0.81 -16.68 6.01
C LYS A 147 -1.45 -16.63 4.62
N LEU A 148 -1.01 -15.71 3.76
CA LEU A 148 -1.56 -15.50 2.42
C LEU A 148 -1.23 -16.69 1.52
N PHE A 149 0.00 -17.21 1.59
CA PHE A 149 0.47 -18.28 0.71
C PHE A 149 -0.03 -19.68 1.10
N GLN A 150 -0.59 -19.86 2.30
CA GLN A 150 -1.40 -21.04 2.63
C GLN A 150 -2.64 -21.21 1.72
N HIS A 151 -3.06 -20.13 1.06
CA HIS A 151 -4.22 -20.10 0.17
C HIS A 151 -3.84 -19.99 -1.32
N LEU A 152 -2.57 -20.16 -1.67
CA LEU A 152 -2.07 -20.11 -3.04
C LEU A 152 -1.42 -21.44 -3.45
N PRO A 153 -1.43 -21.79 -4.74
CA PRO A 153 -0.86 -23.04 -5.23
C PRO A 153 0.66 -22.97 -5.47
N PHE A 154 1.33 -21.92 -4.99
CA PHE A 154 2.75 -21.66 -5.17
C PHE A 154 3.30 -20.95 -3.92
N THR A 155 4.62 -20.85 -3.82
CA THR A 155 5.37 -20.19 -2.72
C THR A 155 5.70 -18.72 -3.04
N PRO A 156 6.04 -17.88 -2.04
CA PRO A 156 6.42 -16.47 -2.27
C PRO A 156 7.57 -16.28 -3.26
N GLU A 157 8.52 -17.22 -3.28
CA GLU A 157 9.68 -17.23 -4.17
C GLU A 157 9.27 -17.54 -5.63
N GLN A 158 8.20 -18.31 -5.81
CA GLN A 158 7.68 -18.68 -7.12
C GLN A 158 6.80 -17.60 -7.75
N LEU A 159 6.33 -16.60 -6.97
CA LEU A 159 5.35 -15.60 -7.41
C LEU A 159 5.73 -14.92 -8.74
N LYS A 160 6.98 -14.47 -8.86
CA LYS A 160 7.44 -13.78 -10.08
C LYS A 160 7.39 -14.71 -11.30
N GLN A 161 7.91 -15.93 -11.16
CA GLN A 161 7.89 -16.93 -12.22
C GLN A 161 6.46 -17.31 -12.61
N GLU A 162 5.56 -17.42 -11.64
CA GLU A 162 4.15 -17.70 -11.90
C GLU A 162 3.45 -16.55 -12.63
N MET A 163 3.80 -15.29 -12.36
CA MET A 163 3.27 -14.15 -13.12
C MET A 163 3.74 -14.16 -14.57
N GLU A 164 5.04 -14.39 -14.82
CA GLU A 164 5.64 -14.44 -16.15
C GLU A 164 5.07 -15.57 -17.04
N LYS A 165 4.62 -16.68 -16.43
CA LYS A 165 3.94 -17.77 -17.18
C LYS A 165 2.54 -17.41 -17.67
N ASN A 166 1.91 -16.37 -17.12
CA ASN A 166 0.53 -15.97 -17.43
C ASN A 166 0.47 -14.67 -18.25
N GLU A 167 1.62 -14.15 -18.71
CA GLU A 167 1.73 -13.06 -19.71
C GLU A 167 1.79 -13.61 -21.14
#